data_AF-A0A1J5JFX6-F1
#
_entry.id   AF-A0A1J5JFX6-F1
#
_cell.length_a   1.000
_cell.length_b   1.000
_cell.length_c   1.000
_cell.angle_alpha   90.00
_cell.angle_beta   90.00
_cell.angle_gamma   90.00
#
_symmetry.space_group_name_H-M   'P 1'
#
loop_
_entity.id
_entity.type
_entity.pdbx_description
1 polymer ?
#
loop_
_entity_poly.entity_id
_entity_poly.type
_entity_poly.pdbx_seq_one_letter_code
_entity_poly.pdbx_strand_id
1 'polypeptide(L)'
;MQAFFPRAYEAIDLTHVRFLQQEVFTDVTVGEKHEVDILVETRLKGEEGLIMVHIEPQSYVQKEFNERMFIYFSRLYEQYRCKILPIAIFTYDQVRDEPDTFTTGFTFLDVLH
;
A
#
# COMPACT_ATOMS: atom_id res chain seq x y z
N MET A 1 8.78 2.85 10.12
CA MET A 1 8.82 1.36 10.14
C MET A 1 8.97 0.80 11.55
N GLN A 2 10.07 0.99 12.28
CA GLN A 2 10.25 0.38 13.61
C GLN A 2 9.13 0.70 14.62
N ALA A 3 8.61 1.93 14.62
CA ALA A 3 7.55 2.36 15.54
C ALA A 3 6.15 1.80 15.22
N PHE A 4 5.88 1.41 13.96
CA PHE A 4 4.54 1.05 13.49
C PHE A 4 4.44 -0.42 13.03
N PHE A 5 5.52 -0.95 12.46
CA PHE A 5 5.61 -2.30 11.90
C PHE A 5 6.94 -2.96 12.32
N PRO A 6 7.13 -3.29 13.61
CA PRO A 6 8.40 -3.78 14.13
C PRO A 6 8.83 -5.11 13.48
N ARG A 7 7.88 -6.03 13.26
CA ARG A 7 8.17 -7.31 12.57
C ARG A 7 8.59 -7.11 11.12
N ALA A 8 7.95 -6.18 10.40
CA ALA A 8 8.37 -5.86 9.04
C ALA A 8 9.76 -5.21 9.04
N TYR A 9 10.01 -4.27 9.97
CA TYR A 9 11.32 -3.63 10.13
C TYR A 9 12.46 -4.65 10.36
N GLU A 10 12.21 -5.69 11.15
CA GLU A 10 13.19 -6.77 11.36
C GLU A 10 13.43 -7.62 10.11
N ALA A 11 12.42 -7.78 9.26
CA ALA A 11 12.49 -8.59 8.04
C ALA A 11 13.05 -7.84 6.83
N ILE A 12 12.90 -6.52 6.78
CA ILE A 12 13.33 -5.67 5.67
C ILE A 12 14.84 -5.39 5.77
N ASP A 13 15.54 -5.50 4.66
CA ASP A 13 16.92 -5.08 4.49
C ASP A 13 16.98 -3.59 4.11
N LEU A 14 17.09 -2.74 5.13
CA LEU A 14 17.18 -1.29 4.97
C LEU A 14 18.52 -0.81 4.40
N THR A 15 19.50 -1.70 4.19
CA THR A 15 20.75 -1.34 3.49
C THR A 15 20.56 -1.28 1.98
N HIS A 16 19.49 -1.89 1.47
CA HIS A 16 19.09 -1.85 0.07
C HIS A 16 17.73 -1.15 -0.03
N VAL A 17 17.76 0.16 -0.28
CA VAL A 17 16.57 0.99 -0.44
C VAL A 17 16.73 1.83 -1.70
N ARG A 18 15.83 1.65 -2.66
CA ARG A 18 15.74 2.45 -3.87
C ARG A 18 14.34 3.05 -3.98
N PHE A 19 14.26 4.37 -3.98
CA PHE A 19 13.01 5.08 -4.25
C PHE A 19 12.70 4.97 -5.74
N LEU A 20 11.47 4.56 -6.06
CA LEU A 20 10.97 4.45 -7.43
C LEU A 20 10.11 5.67 -7.76
N GLN A 21 10.19 6.16 -9.00
CA GLN A 21 9.34 7.26 -9.46
C GLN A 21 7.88 6.81 -9.58
N GLN A 22 6.96 7.66 -9.14
CA GLN A 22 5.53 7.34 -8.95
C GLN A 22 4.65 7.57 -10.19
N GLU A 23 5.23 7.92 -11.34
CA GLU A 23 4.50 8.46 -12.51
C GLU A 23 3.39 7.53 -13.06
N VAL A 24 3.44 6.23 -12.76
CA VAL A 24 2.48 5.22 -13.28
C VAL A 24 1.10 5.27 -12.58
N PHE A 25 1.00 5.89 -11.41
CA PHE A 25 -0.17 5.74 -10.52
C PHE A 25 -1.17 6.90 -10.55
N THR A 26 -0.73 8.05 -11.04
CA THR A 26 -1.48 9.31 -11.07
C THR A 26 -2.68 9.34 -12.03
N ASP A 27 -2.77 8.40 -12.98
CA ASP A 27 -3.69 8.51 -14.13
C ASP A 27 -5.11 7.93 -13.88
N VAL A 28 -5.35 7.31 -12.71
CA VAL A 28 -6.51 6.41 -12.54
C VAL A 28 -7.49 6.84 -11.47
N THR A 29 -7.06 7.60 -10.48
CA THR A 29 -7.94 8.19 -9.49
C THR A 29 -8.18 9.64 -9.87
N VAL A 30 -9.22 9.85 -10.69
CA VAL A 30 -9.90 11.12 -11.01
C VAL A 30 -9.33 12.34 -10.26
N GLY A 31 -8.39 13.07 -10.88
CA GLY A 31 -8.09 14.48 -10.61
C GLY A 31 -7.65 14.92 -9.21
N GLU A 32 -7.67 14.05 -8.20
CA GLU A 32 -7.31 14.40 -6.83
C GLU A 32 -5.82 14.15 -6.60
N LYS A 33 -5.10 15.27 -6.57
CA LYS A 33 -3.66 15.36 -6.38
C LYS A 33 -3.33 15.23 -4.88
N HIS A 34 -3.80 14.17 -4.24
CA HIS A 34 -3.71 14.01 -2.80
C HIS A 34 -3.06 12.68 -2.46
N GLU A 35 -2.47 12.63 -1.26
CA GLU A 35 -1.66 11.54 -0.71
C GLU A 35 -0.21 11.44 -1.24
N VAL A 36 0.76 11.54 -0.32
CA VAL A 36 2.16 11.30 -0.66
C VAL A 36 2.37 9.80 -0.73
N ASP A 37 2.33 9.27 -1.94
CA ASP A 37 2.80 7.92 -2.21
C ASP A 37 4.32 7.86 -2.14
N ILE A 38 4.87 6.78 -1.59
CA ILE A 38 6.30 6.51 -1.56
C ILE A 38 6.47 5.04 -1.95
N LEU A 39 6.97 4.81 -3.16
CA LEU A 39 7.32 3.46 -3.60
C LEU A 39 8.81 3.22 -3.37
N VAL A 40 9.10 2.19 -2.58
CA VAL A 40 10.45 1.78 -2.24
C VAL A 40 10.66 0.36 -2.71
N GLU A 41 11.66 0.17 -3.56
CA GLU A 41 12.24 -1.14 -3.79
C GLU A 41 13.27 -1.44 -2.72
N THR A 42 13.16 -2.63 -2.16
CA THR A 42 14.06 -3.12 -1.12
C THR A 42 14.19 -4.64 -1.24
N ARG A 43 14.72 -5.26 -0.20
CA ARG A 43 14.78 -6.70 -0.06
C ARG A 43 14.23 -7.06 1.30
N LEU A 44 13.57 -8.19 1.40
CA LEU A 44 13.50 -8.87 2.68
C LEU A 44 14.80 -9.66 2.85
N LYS A 45 15.19 -9.94 4.08
CA LYS A 45 16.35 -10.79 4.37
C LYS A 45 16.14 -12.17 3.73
N GLY A 46 16.71 -12.38 2.56
CA GLY A 46 16.61 -13.63 1.78
C GLY A 46 15.72 -13.58 0.52
N GLU A 47 15.05 -12.47 0.20
CA GLU A 47 14.22 -12.36 -1.01
C GLU A 47 14.03 -10.91 -1.50
N GLU A 48 13.74 -10.72 -2.79
CA GLU A 48 13.43 -9.39 -3.33
C GLU A 48 12.00 -8.96 -2.98
N GLY A 49 11.79 -7.65 -2.80
CA GLY A 49 10.47 -7.13 -2.47
C GLY A 49 10.29 -5.64 -2.75
N LEU A 50 9.04 -5.24 -2.84
CA LEU A 50 8.62 -3.84 -2.94
C LEU A 50 7.84 -3.47 -1.69
N ILE A 51 8.08 -2.27 -1.19
CA ILE A 51 7.26 -1.65 -0.15
C ILE A 51 6.60 -0.45 -0.79
N MET A 52 5.28 -0.47 -0.78
CA MET A 52 4.47 0.69 -1.15
C MET A 52 3.99 1.33 0.15
N VAL A 53 4.49 2.53 0.44
CA VAL A 53 4.05 3.32 1.59
C VAL A 53 3.17 4.44 1.08
N HIS A 54 1.90 4.37 1.44
CA HIS A 54 0.92 5.38 1.16
C HIS A 54 0.68 6.19 2.44
N ILE A 55 0.93 7.50 2.39
CA ILE A 55 0.71 8.39 3.53
C ILE A 55 -0.50 9.27 3.26
N GLU A 56 -1.52 9.06 4.08
CA GLU A 56 -2.75 9.82 4.09
C GLU A 56 -2.63 10.91 5.16
N PRO A 57 -2.46 12.20 4.80
CA PRO A 57 -2.66 13.29 5.73
C PRO A 57 -4.09 13.23 6.28
N GLN A 58 -4.38 14.02 7.31
CA GLN A 58 -5.68 14.03 7.97
C GLN A 58 -6.81 14.43 7.01
N SER A 59 -7.37 13.42 6.36
CA SER A 59 -8.38 13.52 5.30
C SER A 59 -9.58 12.66 5.69
N TYR A 60 -10.76 12.96 5.15
CA TYR A 60 -12.02 12.32 5.53
C TYR A 60 -12.02 10.80 5.25
N VAL A 61 -12.98 10.05 5.83
CA VAL A 61 -13.15 8.61 5.52
C VAL A 61 -13.39 8.47 4.03
N GLN A 62 -12.47 7.83 3.32
CA GLN A 62 -12.60 7.53 1.91
C GLN A 62 -13.20 6.14 1.77
N LYS A 63 -14.50 6.04 1.45
CA LYS A 63 -15.23 4.76 1.35
C LYS A 63 -14.58 3.73 0.41
N GLU A 64 -13.77 4.20 -0.53
CA GLU A 64 -13.14 3.40 -1.58
C GLU A 64 -11.64 3.16 -1.32
N PHE A 65 -11.11 3.51 -0.13
CA PHE A 65 -9.69 3.41 0.19
C PHE A 65 -9.11 2.01 -0.06
N ASN A 66 -9.77 0.96 0.46
CA ASN A 66 -9.30 -0.41 0.31
C ASN A 66 -9.31 -0.88 -1.15
N GLU A 67 -10.31 -0.45 -1.92
CA GLU A 67 -10.38 -0.74 -3.36
C GLU A 67 -9.22 -0.07 -4.11
N ARG A 68 -8.91 1.20 -3.79
CA ARG A 68 -7.75 1.88 -4.37
C ARG A 68 -6.43 1.20 -4.03
N MET A 69 -6.24 0.82 -2.76
CA MET A 69 -5.04 0.09 -2.33
C MET A 69 -4.91 -1.25 -3.07
N PHE A 70 -6.03 -1.95 -3.29
CA PHE A 70 -6.06 -3.18 -4.09
C PHE A 70 -5.67 -2.92 -5.57
N ILE A 71 -6.18 -1.85 -6.19
CA ILE A 71 -5.83 -1.48 -7.56
C ILE A 71 -4.33 -1.16 -7.67
N TYR A 72 -3.78 -0.39 -6.72
CA TYR A 72 -2.35 -0.07 -6.68
C TYR A 72 -1.49 -1.31 -6.52
N PHE A 73 -1.81 -2.16 -5.53
CA PHE A 73 -1.14 -3.44 -5.32
C PHE A 73 -1.14 -4.29 -6.59
N SER A 74 -2.30 -4.42 -7.25
CA SER A 74 -2.46 -5.27 -8.43
C SER A 74 -1.57 -4.82 -9.60
N ARG A 75 -1.43 -3.52 -9.82
CA ARG A 75 -0.56 -2.96 -10.87
C ARG A 75 0.91 -3.13 -10.58
N LEU A 76 1.31 -2.86 -9.34
CA LEU A 76 2.68 -3.11 -8.91
C LEU A 76 3.02 -4.59 -9.08
N TYR A 77 2.11 -5.48 -8.72
CA TYR A 77 2.33 -6.91 -8.86
C TYR A 77 2.41 -7.32 -10.33
N GLU A 78 1.54 -6.79 -11.18
CA GLU A 78 1.58 -7.01 -12.62
C GLU A 78 2.92 -6.59 -13.23
N GLN A 79 3.42 -5.41 -12.86
CA GLN A 79 4.63 -4.81 -13.41
C GLN A 79 5.92 -5.47 -12.90
N TYR A 80 6.03 -5.73 -11.60
CA TYR A 80 7.29 -6.12 -10.97
C TYR A 80 7.38 -7.61 -10.60
N ARG A 81 6.23 -8.30 -10.48
CA ARG A 81 6.16 -9.74 -10.21
C ARG A 81 6.95 -10.21 -8.97
N CYS A 82 7.00 -9.38 -7.94
CA CYS A 82 7.63 -9.68 -6.66
C CYS A 82 6.66 -9.47 -5.48
N LYS A 83 7.10 -9.81 -4.26
CA LYS A 83 6.29 -9.57 -3.06
C LYS A 83 6.15 -8.07 -2.82
N ILE A 84 4.93 -7.62 -2.58
CA ILE A 84 4.62 -6.21 -2.29
C ILE A 84 4.01 -6.12 -0.91
N LEU A 85 4.55 -5.23 -0.09
CA LEU A 85 4.01 -4.87 1.20
C LEU A 85 3.33 -3.49 1.10
N PRO A 86 1.98 -3.45 0.99
CA PRO A 86 1.24 -2.21 1.09
C PRO A 86 1.21 -1.74 2.55
N ILE A 87 1.54 -0.47 2.78
CA ILE A 87 1.50 0.18 4.09
C ILE A 87 0.73 1.47 3.94
N ALA A 88 -0.39 1.58 4.64
CA ALA A 88 -1.12 2.84 4.79
C ALA A 88 -0.79 3.46 6.15
N ILE A 89 -0.45 4.75 6.16
CA ILE A 89 -0.27 5.51 7.40
C ILE A 89 -1.31 6.62 7.41
N PHE A 90 -2.27 6.51 8.34
CA PHE A 90 -3.28 7.52 8.57
C PHE A 90 -2.87 8.46 9.70
N THR A 91 -3.07 9.75 9.50
CA THR A 91 -2.74 10.80 10.49
C THR A 91 -4.00 11.44 11.09
N TYR A 92 -4.93 10.62 11.58
CA TYR A 92 -6.16 11.10 12.21
C TYR A 92 -5.95 11.59 13.65
N ASP A 93 -6.68 12.65 14.05
CA ASP A 93 -6.79 13.08 15.46
C ASP A 93 -7.55 12.10 16.37
N GLN A 94 -8.24 11.11 15.78
CA GLN A 94 -9.06 10.13 16.49
C GLN A 94 -8.80 8.72 15.95
N VAL A 95 -8.80 7.73 16.86
CA VAL A 95 -8.74 6.31 16.49
C VAL A 95 -10.02 5.94 15.75
N ARG A 96 -9.87 5.43 14.53
CA ARG A 96 -10.96 4.91 13.70
C ARG A 96 -10.70 3.43 13.41
N ASP A 97 -11.78 2.67 13.33
CA ASP A 97 -11.75 1.28 12.89
C ASP A 97 -11.91 1.27 11.37
N GLU A 98 -10.80 1.47 10.66
CA GLU A 98 -10.77 1.41 9.19
C GLU A 98 -10.52 -0.05 8.78
N PRO A 99 -11.33 -0.62 7.88
CA PRO A 99 -11.08 -1.97 7.39
C PRO A 99 -9.74 -2.04 6.67
N ASP A 100 -8.98 -3.12 6.85
CA ASP A 100 -7.65 -3.33 6.24
C ASP A 100 -7.67 -4.31 5.05
N THR A 101 -8.87 -4.79 4.68
CA THR A 101 -9.08 -5.77 3.59
C THR A 101 -9.99 -5.23 2.49
N PHE A 102 -9.72 -5.63 1.25
CA PHE A 102 -10.64 -5.50 0.12
C PHE A 102 -11.10 -6.88 -0.32
N THR A 103 -12.42 -7.11 -0.32
CA THR A 103 -13.03 -8.38 -0.70
C THR A 103 -13.98 -8.16 -1.86
N THR A 104 -14.03 -9.10 -2.80
CA THR A 104 -15.05 -9.10 -3.87
C THR A 104 -15.62 -10.50 -4.08
N GLY A 105 -16.92 -10.56 -4.36
CA GLY A 105 -17.66 -11.80 -4.45
C GLY A 105 -19.05 -11.61 -5.03
N PHE A 106 -19.66 -12.73 -5.41
CA PHE A 106 -21.06 -12.84 -5.79
C PHE A 106 -21.86 -13.40 -4.61
N THR A 107 -23.18 -13.30 -4.68
CA THR A 107 -24.09 -13.90 -3.68
C THR A 107 -23.92 -15.41 -3.49
N PHE A 108 -23.24 -16.09 -4.42
CA PHE A 108 -22.99 -17.53 -4.41
C PHE A 108 -21.49 -17.92 -4.35
N LEU A 109 -20.56 -16.96 -4.39
CA LEU A 109 -19.13 -17.26 -4.48
C LEU A 109 -18.26 -16.08 -4.03
N ASP A 110 -17.35 -16.36 -3.10
CA ASP A 110 -16.25 -15.49 -2.74
C ASP A 110 -15.13 -15.57 -3.80
N VAL A 111 -14.75 -14.44 -4.39
CA VAL A 111 -13.77 -14.39 -5.50
C VAL A 111 -12.38 -13.99 -5.00
N LEU A 112 -12.33 -13.03 -4.09
CA LEU A 112 -11.08 -12.50 -3.52
C LEU A 112 -11.31 -12.15 -2.04
N HIS A 113 -10.43 -12.65 -1.17
CA HIS A 113 -10.32 -12.35 0.25
C HIS A 113 -8.87 -12.11 0.64
#